data_AF-A0A9D8FRP3-F1
#
_entry.id   AF-A0A9D8FRP3-F1
#
_cell.length_a   1.000
_cell.length_b   1.000
_cell.length_c   1.000
_cell.angle_alpha   90.00
_cell.angle_beta   90.00
_cell.angle_gamma   90.00
#
_symmetry.space_group_name_H-M   'P 1'
#
loop_
_entity.id
_entity.type
_entity.pdbx_description
1 polymer ?
#
loop_
_entity_poly.entity_id
_entity_poly.type
_entity_poly.pdbx_seq_one_letter_code
_entity_poly.pdbx_strand_id
1 'polypeptide(L)'
;MRRKVQWRDLTHVQRVAVLLASMLQVALTVTALRDIHQRSADEINGSKWMWTAAAFINFVGPTSYFMFGRKQGQAMNPAIE
;
A
#
# COMPACT_ATOMS: atom_id res chain seq x y z
N MET A 1 -16.43 5.68 31.41
CA MET A 1 -16.40 6.70 30.33
C MET A 1 -15.13 6.50 29.50
N ARG A 2 -15.20 6.36 28.17
CA ARG A 2 -13.99 6.24 27.32
C ARG A 2 -13.37 7.62 27.12
N ARG A 3 -12.16 7.85 27.64
CA ARG A 3 -11.40 9.09 27.42
C ARG A 3 -11.02 9.19 25.94
N LYS A 4 -11.44 10.24 25.25
CA LYS A 4 -11.06 10.49 23.86
C LYS A 4 -9.66 11.08 23.84
N VAL A 5 -8.74 10.44 23.12
CA VAL A 5 -7.37 10.94 22.91
C VAL A 5 -7.47 12.23 22.09
N GLN A 6 -6.97 13.35 22.62
CA GLN A 6 -6.90 14.60 21.88
C GLN A 6 -5.53 14.76 21.23
N TRP A 7 -5.47 15.45 20.09
CA TRP A 7 -4.22 15.76 19.40
C TRP A 7 -3.21 16.53 20.28
N ARG A 8 -3.74 17.28 21.25
CA ARG A 8 -2.98 18.02 22.27
C ARG A 8 -2.27 17.13 23.27
N ASP A 9 -2.79 15.92 23.50
CA ASP A 9 -2.23 14.91 24.41
C ASP A 9 -1.08 14.10 23.78
N LEU A 10 -0.87 14.22 22.46
CA LEU A 10 0.21 13.54 21.77
C LEU A 10 1.56 14.22 22.04
N THR A 11 2.58 13.43 22.37
CA THR A 11 3.95 13.93 22.49
C THR A 11 4.47 14.44 21.14
N HIS A 12 5.48 15.31 21.18
CA HIS A 12 6.09 15.85 19.97
C HIS A 12 6.53 14.74 18.99
N VAL A 13 7.10 13.67 19.54
CA VAL A 13 7.53 12.48 18.78
C VAL A 13 6.34 11.78 18.14
N GLN A 14 5.22 11.61 18.84
CA GLN A 14 4.02 10.96 18.29
C GLN A 14 3.42 11.77 17.14
N ARG A 15 3.37 13.10 17.24
CA ARG A 15 2.88 13.95 16.15
C ARG A 15 3.76 13.85 14.91
N VAL A 16 5.08 13.87 15.09
CA VAL A 16 6.03 13.70 13.98
C VAL A 16 5.87 12.32 13.34
N ALA A 17 5.72 11.25 14.15
CA ALA A 17 5.48 9.92 13.63
C ALA A 17 4.19 9.82 12.80
N VAL A 18 3.09 10.45 13.26
CA VAL A 18 1.83 10.49 12.51
C VAL A 18 2.00 11.22 11.18
N LEU A 19 2.70 12.36 11.17
CA LEU A 19 2.98 13.11 9.95
C LEU A 19 3.83 12.31 8.95
N LEU A 20 4.92 11.69 9.42
CA LEU A 20 5.78 10.86 8.58
C LEU A 20 5.03 9.65 8.02
N ALA A 21 4.25 8.95 8.86
CA ALA A 21 3.45 7.81 8.43
C ALA A 21 2.42 8.19 7.36
N SER A 22 1.76 9.35 7.53
CA SER A 22 0.78 9.83 6.55
C SER A 22 1.42 10.30 5.25
N MET A 23 2.59 10.95 5.29
CA MET A 23 3.37 11.26 4.09
C MET A 23 3.80 10.00 3.34
N LEU A 24 4.33 9.00 4.06
CA LEU A 24 4.72 7.71 3.48
C LEU A 24 3.53 7.01 2.84
N GLN A 25 2.37 7.03 3.49
CA GLN A 25 1.16 6.41 2.98
C GLN A 25 0.68 7.08 1.68
N VAL A 26 0.65 8.42 1.63
CA VAL A 26 0.30 9.16 0.41
C VAL A 26 1.28 8.85 -0.71
N ALA A 27 2.59 8.87 -0.42
CA ALA A 27 3.61 8.51 -1.40
C ALA A 27 3.40 7.08 -1.93
N LEU A 28 3.15 6.10 -1.04
CA LEU A 28 2.91 4.71 -1.43
C LEU A 28 1.68 4.58 -2.32
N THR A 29 0.56 5.24 -1.97
CA THR A 29 -0.67 5.21 -2.75
C THR A 29 -0.49 5.85 -4.12
N VAL A 30 0.20 7.00 -4.20
CA VAL A 30 0.49 7.67 -5.48
C VAL A 30 1.41 6.80 -6.35
N THR A 31 2.46 6.21 -5.78
CA THR A 31 3.35 5.30 -6.50
C THR A 31 2.62 4.05 -6.98
N ALA A 32 1.75 3.46 -6.16
CA ALA A 32 0.94 2.30 -6.55
C ALA A 32 -0.05 2.66 -7.67
N LEU A 33 -0.75 3.79 -7.58
CA LEU A 33 -1.63 4.29 -8.64
C LEU A 33 -0.86 4.54 -9.94
N ARG A 34 0.33 5.15 -9.85
CA ARG A 34 1.20 5.41 -11.01
C ARG A 34 1.67 4.11 -11.65
N ASP A 35 2.10 3.12 -10.86
CA ASP A 35 2.53 1.79 -11.31
C ASP A 35 1.37 1.04 -12.00
N ILE A 36 0.17 1.06 -11.42
CA ILE A 36 -1.06 0.51 -12.01
C ILE A 36 -1.42 1.22 -13.32
N HIS A 37 -1.23 2.54 -13.42
CA HIS A 37 -1.50 3.27 -14.65
C HIS A 37 -0.48 2.95 -15.74
N GLN A 38 0.80 2.81 -15.39
CA GLN A 38 1.91 2.55 -16.33
C GLN A 38 1.99 1.09 -16.81
N ARG A 39 1.70 0.09 -15.97
CA ARG A 39 1.72 -1.33 -16.35
C ARG A 39 0.39 -1.79 -16.95
N SER A 40 0.42 -2.56 -18.03
CA SER A 40 -0.78 -3.18 -18.62
C SER A 40 -1.38 -4.21 -17.67
N ALA A 41 -2.70 -4.37 -17.68
CA ALA A 41 -3.44 -5.21 -16.73
C ALA A 41 -3.01 -6.69 -16.71
N ASP A 42 -2.32 -7.15 -17.77
CA ASP A 42 -1.75 -8.49 -17.89
C ASP A 42 -0.65 -8.82 -16.85
N GLU A 43 0.06 -7.82 -16.33
CA GLU A 43 1.12 -8.02 -15.33
C GLU A 43 0.61 -7.97 -13.88
N ILE A 44 -0.67 -7.66 -13.67
CA ILE A 44 -1.27 -7.45 -12.36
C ILE A 44 -2.20 -8.63 -12.05
N ASN A 45 -2.11 -9.19 -10.85
CA ASN A 45 -3.02 -10.25 -10.40
C ASN A 45 -4.41 -9.66 -10.09
N GLY A 46 -5.24 -9.44 -11.11
CA GLY A 46 -6.62 -8.94 -11.00
C GLY A 46 -6.86 -7.60 -11.72
N SER A 47 -8.06 -7.04 -11.55
CA SER A 47 -8.47 -5.80 -12.24
C SER A 47 -7.78 -4.56 -11.66
N LYS A 48 -7.31 -3.65 -12.53
CA LYS A 48 -6.74 -2.34 -12.15
C LYS A 48 -7.63 -1.55 -11.19
N TRP A 49 -8.95 -1.63 -11.39
CA TRP A 49 -9.93 -0.94 -10.55
C TRP A 49 -10.01 -1.52 -9.14
N MET A 50 -9.83 -2.84 -9.01
CA MET A 50 -9.84 -3.51 -7.71
C MET A 50 -8.63 -3.12 -6.88
N TRP A 51 -7.44 -3.05 -7.49
CA TRP A 51 -6.23 -2.62 -6.80
C TRP A 51 -6.18 -1.11 -6.54
N THR A 52 -6.76 -0.31 -7.42
CA THR A 52 -7.00 1.12 -7.17
C THR A 52 -7.88 1.31 -5.94
N ALA A 53 -9.03 0.64 -5.87
CA ALA A 53 -9.93 0.71 -4.73
C ALA A 53 -9.26 0.18 -3.45
N ALA A 54 -8.50 -0.91 -3.55
CA ALA A 54 -7.73 -1.44 -2.43
C ALA A 54 -6.76 -0.38 -1.90
N ALA A 55 -5.98 0.31 -2.73
CA ALA A 55 -5.00 1.32 -2.31
C ALA A 55 -5.59 2.52 -1.53
N PHE A 56 -6.92 2.75 -1.60
CA PHE A 56 -7.62 3.76 -0.80
C PHE A 56 -8.03 3.25 0.60
N ILE A 57 -7.96 1.95 0.87
CA ILE A 57 -8.34 1.37 2.18
C ILE A 57 -7.17 1.46 3.16
N ASN A 58 -7.01 2.62 3.83
CA ASN A 58 -6.04 2.85 4.91
C ASN A 58 -4.66 2.18 4.64
N PHE A 59 -4.01 1.61 5.65
CA PHE A 59 -2.73 0.89 5.50
C PHE A 59 -2.92 -0.49 4.87
N VAL A 60 -4.10 -1.11 5.04
CA VAL A 60 -4.40 -2.48 4.61
C VAL A 60 -4.32 -2.63 3.08
N GLY A 61 -4.79 -1.62 2.36
CA GLY A 61 -4.80 -1.55 0.92
C GLY A 61 -3.42 -1.60 0.26
N PRO A 62 -2.58 -0.59 0.54
CA PRO A 62 -1.22 -0.56 0.02
C PRO A 62 -0.39 -1.78 0.44
N THR A 63 -0.52 -2.25 1.69
CA THR A 63 0.20 -3.45 2.16
C THR A 63 -0.24 -4.72 1.43
N SER A 64 -1.53 -4.90 1.16
CA SER A 64 -2.03 -6.05 0.40
C SER A 64 -1.64 -6.03 -1.09
N TYR A 65 -1.51 -4.86 -1.73
CA TYR A 65 -0.99 -4.75 -3.11
C TYR A 65 0.45 -5.24 -3.22
N PHE A 66 1.32 -4.82 -2.30
CA PHE A 66 2.71 -5.26 -2.32
C PHE A 66 2.88 -6.76 -1.98
N MET A 67 2.01 -7.31 -1.13
CA MET A 67 2.06 -8.74 -0.78
C MET A 67 1.44 -9.66 -1.83
N PHE A 68 0.32 -9.28 -2.45
CA PHE A 68 -0.48 -10.18 -3.29
C PHE A 68 -0.76 -9.65 -4.71
N GLY A 69 -0.65 -8.34 -4.93
CA GLY A 69 -0.95 -7.69 -6.21
C GLY A 69 0.18 -7.79 -7.24
N ARG A 70 1.43 -7.88 -6.79
CA ARG A 70 2.57 -8.14 -7.68
C ARG A 70 2.67 -9.62 -8.02
N LYS A 71 2.44 -9.95 -9.30
CA LYS A 71 3.01 -11.17 -9.89
C LYS A 71 4.53 -10.97 -9.92
N GLN A 72 5.25 -11.57 -8.97
CA GLN A 72 6.65 -11.89 -9.23
C GLN A 72 6.64 -12.83 -10.43
N GLY A 73 7.25 -12.38 -11.53
CA GLY A 73 7.49 -13.22 -12.69
C GLY A 73 8.08 -14.54 -12.19
N GLN A 74 7.47 -15.64 -12.61
CA GLN A 74 7.98 -16.98 -12.44
C GLN A 74 9.42 -17.01 -12.97
N ALA A 75 10.39 -16.89 -12.08
CA ALA A 75 11.78 -17.14 -12.38
C ALA A 75 12.33 -17.95 -11.21
N MET A 76 12.05 -19.25 -11.24
CA MET A 76 12.92 -20.34 -10.76
C MET A 76 12.09 -21.63 -10.73
N ASN A 77 11.95 -22.24 -11.90
CA ASN A 77 11.91 -23.69 -11.97
C ASN A 77 12.78 -24.13 -13.15
N PRO A 78 14.12 -24.21 -13.00
CA PRO A 78 14.84 -25.15 -13.82
C PRO A 78 14.42 -26.52 -13.32
N ALA A 79 13.62 -27.18 -14.16
CA ALA A 79 13.28 -28.58 -14.01
C ALA A 79 14.52 -29.39 -13.63
N ILE A 80 14.34 -30.27 -12.65
CA ILE A 80 15.16 -31.46 -12.55
C ILE A 80 14.83 -32.29 -13.80
N GLU A 81 15.68 -32.22 -14.82
CA GLU A 81 15.88 -33.28 -15.82
C GLU A 81 17.34 -33.29 -16.28
#